data_AF-A0A6I7NZ12-F1
#
_entry.id   AF-A0A6I7NZ12-F1
#
_cell.length_a   1.000
_cell.length_b   1.000
_cell.length_c   1.000
_cell.angle_alpha   90.00
_cell.angle_beta   90.00
_cell.angle_gamma   90.00
#
_symmetry.space_group_name_H-M   'P 1'
#
loop_
_entity.id
_entity.type
_entity.pdbx_description
1 polymer ?
#
loop_
_entity_poly.entity_id
_entity_poly.type
_entity_poly.pdbx_seq_one_letter_code
_entity_poly.pdbx_strand_id
1 'polypeptide(L)'
;MLAGFVLIGFLGSLWSVILIAGLYALAALSALPGRGRWRALALLAAGGGAVYGVGLTLDAWRSPCNAESAYSCIRIEDRQALGAGPSRVLVIDHLVHGINVRDHPDHFVMGYIELVDLLARHRFDGVPERAFFVGGGAYTLPRAWLAAGGEAVVAELDPLVTTTAIERLWLEPAAGLVIHHQDARVALAAQQGDARPFDLIFGDAFQDVTVPPHLVTVEFAELVRDRLHPDGFYVINVIDHALEPRFAAAVARTLAAVFPEVAIWRERADLARSGRVNHVITASERPLDLSAAEGAPPYNRQWHPIRLDLDAPILTDDHSPVERLLAAGR
;
A
#
# COMPACT_ATOMS: atom_id res chain seq x y z
N MET A 1 13.20 -15.48 -16.09
CA MET A 1 12.13 -14.69 -15.47
C MET A 1 10.94 -15.54 -15.00
N LEU A 2 10.42 -16.48 -15.79
CA LEU A 2 9.36 -17.42 -15.36
C LEU A 2 9.67 -18.18 -14.04
N ALA A 3 10.93 -18.58 -13.81
CA ALA A 3 11.32 -19.24 -12.59
C ALA A 3 11.16 -18.36 -11.33
N GLY A 4 11.41 -17.05 -11.40
CA GLY A 4 11.19 -16.17 -10.24
C GLY A 4 9.71 -16.05 -9.90
N PHE A 5 8.89 -15.77 -10.91
CA PHE A 5 7.45 -15.52 -10.73
C PHE A 5 6.67 -16.76 -10.27
N VAL A 6 6.99 -17.93 -10.84
CA VAL A 6 6.29 -19.18 -10.51
C VAL A 6 6.86 -19.82 -9.25
N LEU A 7 8.18 -19.85 -9.09
CA LEU A 7 8.79 -20.60 -7.99
C LEU A 7 8.64 -19.85 -6.67
N ILE A 8 8.77 -18.52 -6.64
CA ILE A 8 8.58 -17.75 -5.41
C ILE A 8 7.11 -17.76 -5.00
N GLY A 9 6.18 -17.57 -5.95
CA GLY A 9 4.75 -17.58 -5.66
C GLY A 9 4.21 -18.91 -5.13
N PHE A 10 4.82 -20.06 -5.49
CA PHE A 10 4.37 -21.39 -5.05
C PHE A 10 5.20 -22.00 -3.92
N LEU A 11 6.52 -21.82 -3.95
CA LEU A 11 7.47 -22.44 -3.02
C LEU A 11 7.94 -21.47 -1.93
N GLY A 12 7.78 -20.17 -2.12
CA GLY A 12 8.41 -19.14 -1.31
C GLY A 12 9.90 -18.96 -1.62
N SER A 13 10.47 -17.86 -1.16
CA SER A 13 11.87 -17.50 -1.44
C SER A 13 12.88 -18.50 -0.87
N LEU A 14 12.66 -18.98 0.36
CA LEU A 14 13.56 -19.93 1.02
C LEU A 14 13.68 -21.27 0.26
N TRP A 15 12.55 -21.90 -0.07
CA TRP A 15 12.56 -23.18 -0.78
C TRP A 15 13.01 -23.03 -2.23
N SER A 16 12.76 -21.87 -2.84
CA SER A 16 13.29 -21.55 -4.18
C SER A 16 14.82 -21.58 -4.19
N VAL A 17 15.47 -20.97 -3.19
CA VAL A 17 16.93 -20.99 -3.06
C VAL A 17 17.44 -22.42 -2.80
N ILE A 18 16.78 -23.17 -1.91
CA ILE A 18 17.14 -24.57 -1.61
C ILE A 18 17.06 -25.44 -2.87
N LEU A 19 16.00 -25.31 -3.67
CA LEU A 19 15.82 -26.05 -4.90
C LEU A 19 16.93 -25.74 -5.92
N ILE A 20 17.22 -24.46 -6.14
CA ILE A 20 18.27 -24.03 -7.08
C ILE A 20 19.64 -24.53 -6.62
N ALA A 21 19.95 -24.43 -5.32
CA ALA A 21 21.18 -24.97 -4.76
C ALA A 21 21.29 -26.49 -4.98
N GLY A 22 20.21 -27.23 -4.79
CA GLY A 22 20.13 -28.67 -5.06
C GLY A 22 20.35 -29.00 -6.55
N LEU A 23 19.76 -28.24 -7.47
CA LEU A 23 19.95 -28.42 -8.91
C LEU A 23 21.41 -28.16 -9.33
N TYR A 24 22.05 -27.11 -8.78
CA TYR A 24 23.47 -26.86 -9.02
C TYR A 24 24.36 -27.97 -8.45
N ALA A 25 24.04 -28.48 -7.26
CA ALA A 25 24.76 -29.61 -6.68
C ALA A 25 24.64 -30.88 -7.57
N LEU A 26 23.44 -31.18 -8.07
CA LEU A 26 23.20 -32.30 -9.00
C LEU A 26 23.96 -32.13 -10.32
N ALA A 27 23.96 -30.93 -10.89
CA ALA A 27 24.71 -30.63 -12.11
C ALA A 27 26.21 -30.84 -11.90
N ALA A 28 26.77 -30.33 -10.79
CA ALA A 28 28.18 -30.51 -10.43
C ALA A 28 28.54 -31.99 -10.20
N LEU A 29 27.67 -32.76 -9.56
CA LEU A 29 27.86 -34.19 -9.34
C LEU A 29 27.85 -34.99 -10.65
N SER A 30 27.04 -34.61 -11.63
CA SER A 30 26.98 -35.30 -12.93
C SER A 30 28.28 -35.19 -13.73
N ALA A 31 29.07 -34.12 -13.53
CA ALA A 31 30.35 -33.91 -14.19
C ALA A 31 31.54 -34.67 -13.57
N LEU A 32 31.41 -35.24 -12.38
CA LEU A 32 32.51 -35.91 -11.67
C LEU A 32 32.64 -37.40 -12.04
N PRO A 33 33.84 -38.00 -12.00
CA PRO A 33 34.01 -39.44 -12.16
C PRO A 33 33.51 -40.23 -10.94
N GLY A 34 33.12 -41.50 -11.12
CA GLY A 34 32.37 -42.29 -10.12
C GLY A 34 32.92 -42.29 -8.68
N ARG A 35 34.24 -42.37 -8.47
CA ARG A 35 34.86 -42.25 -7.12
C ARG A 35 34.86 -40.82 -6.56
N GLY A 36 34.97 -39.81 -7.43
CA GLY A 36 34.88 -38.40 -7.05
C GLY A 36 33.45 -37.99 -6.66
N ARG A 37 32.44 -38.58 -7.34
CA ARG A 37 31.02 -38.36 -7.05
C ARG A 37 30.64 -38.70 -5.61
N TRP A 38 31.04 -39.89 -5.12
CA TRP A 38 30.69 -40.32 -3.76
C TRP A 38 31.35 -39.46 -2.67
N ARG A 39 32.60 -39.01 -2.89
CA ARG A 39 33.27 -38.09 -1.98
C ARG A 39 32.59 -36.72 -1.95
N ALA A 40 32.23 -36.19 -3.12
CA ALA A 40 31.51 -34.93 -3.22
C ALA A 40 30.12 -35.01 -2.56
N LEU A 41 29.38 -36.10 -2.76
CA LEU A 41 28.11 -36.37 -2.09
C LEU A 41 28.24 -36.36 -0.56
N ALA A 42 29.25 -37.06 -0.02
CA ALA A 42 29.47 -37.12 1.43
C ALA A 42 29.83 -35.73 2.00
N LEU A 43 30.65 -34.95 1.30
CA LEU A 43 30.99 -33.58 1.70
C LEU A 43 29.79 -32.63 1.64
N LEU A 44 28.98 -32.72 0.58
CA LEU A 44 27.75 -31.94 0.45
C LEU A 44 26.72 -32.30 1.52
N ALA A 45 26.57 -33.58 1.83
CA ALA A 45 25.67 -34.04 2.90
C ALA A 45 26.15 -33.58 4.28
N ALA A 46 27.46 -33.70 4.56
CA ALA A 46 28.03 -33.25 5.83
C ALA A 46 27.97 -31.71 5.98
N GLY A 47 28.35 -30.97 4.93
CA GLY A 47 28.28 -29.51 4.91
C GLY A 47 26.84 -29.00 4.99
N GLY A 48 25.94 -29.57 4.20
CA GLY A 48 24.51 -29.26 4.23
C GLY A 48 23.87 -29.59 5.58
N GLY A 49 24.21 -30.73 6.18
CA GLY A 49 23.75 -31.11 7.52
C GLY A 49 24.28 -30.18 8.62
N ALA A 50 25.54 -29.74 8.53
CA ALA A 50 26.10 -28.76 9.45
C ALA A 50 25.42 -27.39 9.32
N VAL A 51 25.24 -26.89 8.09
CA VAL A 51 24.51 -25.65 7.82
C VAL A 51 23.06 -25.74 8.30
N TYR A 52 22.38 -26.86 8.04
CA TYR A 52 21.03 -27.12 8.52
C TYR A 52 20.95 -27.09 10.05
N GLY A 53 21.85 -27.80 10.72
CA GLY A 53 21.95 -27.83 12.17
C GLY A 53 22.18 -26.45 12.78
N VAL A 54 23.14 -25.69 12.25
CA VAL A 54 23.38 -24.29 12.67
C VAL A 54 22.14 -23.44 12.41
N GLY A 55 21.51 -23.57 11.25
CA GLY A 55 20.32 -22.80 10.93
C GLY A 55 19.14 -23.10 11.86
N LEU A 56 18.99 -24.33 12.37
CA LEU A 56 17.99 -24.65 13.40
C LEU A 56 18.26 -23.91 14.71
N THR A 57 19.53 -23.75 15.10
CA THR A 57 19.90 -23.02 16.34
C THR A 57 19.70 -21.51 16.23
N LEU A 58 19.66 -20.98 15.00
CA LEU A 58 19.52 -19.54 14.72
C LEU A 58 18.12 -19.18 14.22
N ASP A 59 17.17 -20.12 14.22
CA ASP A 59 15.84 -19.97 13.59
C ASP A 59 15.90 -19.50 12.12
N ALA A 60 17.02 -19.74 11.43
CA ALA A 60 17.28 -19.24 10.08
C ALA A 60 16.38 -19.88 9.01
N TRP A 61 15.69 -20.97 9.35
CA TRP A 61 14.76 -21.69 8.47
C TRP A 61 13.30 -21.25 8.61
N ARG A 62 12.98 -20.39 9.59
CA ARG A 62 11.65 -19.79 9.68
C ARG A 62 11.58 -18.62 8.71
N SER A 63 10.57 -18.64 7.83
CA SER A 63 10.29 -17.46 7.02
C SER A 63 9.97 -16.29 7.95
N PRO A 64 10.56 -15.10 7.73
CA PRO A 64 10.14 -13.91 8.46
C PRO A 64 8.69 -13.53 8.13
N CYS A 65 8.15 -14.00 7.00
CA CYS A 65 6.80 -13.74 6.54
C CYS A 65 5.79 -14.70 7.18
N ASN A 66 4.61 -14.19 7.55
CA ASN A 66 3.47 -15.05 7.89
C ASN A 66 2.90 -15.74 6.64
N ALA A 67 2.93 -15.05 5.50
CA ALA A 67 2.57 -15.57 4.19
C ALA A 67 3.37 -14.84 3.10
N GLU A 68 3.64 -15.49 1.97
CA GLU A 68 4.43 -14.93 0.86
C GLU A 68 3.70 -15.22 -0.46
N SER A 69 3.53 -14.20 -1.30
CA SER A 69 2.96 -14.32 -2.64
C SER A 69 4.02 -14.06 -3.71
N ALA A 70 3.61 -14.04 -4.98
CA ALA A 70 4.48 -13.57 -6.07
C ALA A 70 4.76 -12.05 -6.00
N TYR A 71 4.01 -11.31 -5.19
CA TYR A 71 4.08 -9.85 -5.08
C TYR A 71 4.73 -9.38 -3.78
N SER A 72 4.49 -10.06 -2.66
CA SER A 72 4.85 -9.52 -1.35
C SER A 72 5.08 -10.55 -0.24
N CYS A 73 5.88 -10.15 0.76
CA CYS A 73 6.01 -10.82 2.05
C CYS A 73 5.05 -10.16 3.05
N ILE A 74 4.06 -10.91 3.55
CA ILE A 74 3.04 -10.40 4.45
C ILE A 74 3.33 -10.84 5.88
N ARG A 75 3.27 -9.88 6.81
CA ARG A 75 3.39 -10.09 8.26
C ARG A 75 2.24 -9.44 9.01
N ILE A 76 1.75 -10.13 10.04
CA ILE A 76 0.72 -9.63 10.96
C ILE A 76 1.31 -9.55 12.36
N GLU A 77 1.25 -8.36 12.93
CA GLU A 77 1.75 -8.11 14.28
C GLU A 77 0.59 -7.70 15.18
N ASP A 78 0.31 -8.50 16.22
CA ASP A 78 -0.68 -8.14 17.23
C ASP A 78 -0.16 -6.96 18.07
N ARG A 79 -1.02 -5.99 18.34
CA ARG A 79 -0.75 -4.76 19.09
C ARG A 79 -1.95 -4.38 19.96
N GLN A 80 -1.79 -3.33 20.75
CA GLN A 80 -2.85 -2.69 21.50
C GLN A 80 -2.95 -1.24 21.03
N ALA A 81 -4.07 -0.88 20.41
CA ALA A 81 -4.34 0.48 20.00
C ALA A 81 -4.68 1.32 21.25
N LEU A 82 -4.09 2.51 21.32
CA LEU A 82 -4.32 3.42 22.42
C LEU A 82 -5.82 3.73 22.50
N GLY A 83 -6.43 3.54 23.67
CA GLY A 83 -7.84 3.87 23.92
C GLY A 83 -8.89 2.99 23.22
N ALA A 84 -8.51 1.96 22.45
CA ALA A 84 -9.46 1.15 21.68
C ALA A 84 -9.21 -0.37 21.72
N GLY A 85 -8.12 -0.84 22.34
CA GLY A 85 -7.91 -2.25 22.66
C GLY A 85 -7.17 -3.05 21.56
N PRO A 86 -7.46 -4.35 21.40
CA PRO A 86 -6.69 -5.23 20.51
C PRO A 86 -6.68 -4.72 19.07
N SER A 87 -5.48 -4.64 18.49
CA SER A 87 -5.27 -4.23 17.10
C SER A 87 -4.28 -5.15 16.40
N ARG A 88 -4.31 -5.13 15.07
CA ARG A 88 -3.36 -5.86 14.23
C ARG A 88 -2.78 -4.93 13.19
N VAL A 89 -1.46 -4.98 13.08
CA VAL A 89 -0.67 -4.24 12.10
C VAL A 89 -0.43 -5.17 10.92
N LEU A 90 -0.78 -4.71 9.72
CA LEU A 90 -0.36 -5.33 8.49
C LEU A 90 0.98 -4.74 8.07
N VAL A 91 1.97 -5.60 7.94
CA VAL A 91 3.28 -5.25 7.40
C VAL A 91 3.45 -5.98 6.07
N ILE A 92 3.65 -5.23 5.00
CA ILE A 92 3.97 -5.77 3.68
C ILE A 92 5.43 -5.40 3.41
N ASP A 93 6.23 -6.42 3.15
CA ASP A 93 7.69 -6.36 3.07
C ASP A 93 8.29 -5.70 4.32
N HIS A 94 8.63 -4.40 4.22
CA HIS A 94 9.33 -3.64 5.25
C HIS A 94 8.48 -2.50 5.83
N LEU A 95 7.25 -2.30 5.36
CA LEU A 95 6.43 -1.14 5.71
C LEU A 95 5.11 -1.54 6.37
N VAL A 96 4.61 -0.65 7.22
CA VAL A 96 3.26 -0.77 7.78
C VAL A 96 2.26 -0.28 6.73
N HIS A 97 1.37 -1.17 6.27
CA HIS A 97 0.34 -0.90 5.26
C HIS A 97 -1.06 -0.75 5.87
N GLY A 98 -1.19 -0.81 7.20
CA GLY A 98 -2.43 -0.50 7.89
C GLY A 98 -2.51 -1.11 9.28
N ILE A 99 -3.44 -0.59 10.07
CA ILE A 99 -3.67 -1.05 11.45
C ILE A 99 -5.18 -1.07 11.68
N ASN A 100 -5.73 -2.25 11.96
CA ASN A 100 -7.14 -2.40 12.30
C ASN A 100 -7.30 -2.62 13.81
N VAL A 101 -8.28 -1.96 14.41
CA VAL A 101 -8.74 -2.25 15.77
C VAL A 101 -9.94 -3.18 15.69
N ARG A 102 -9.93 -4.26 16.48
CA ARG A 102 -10.91 -5.34 16.35
C ARG A 102 -12.34 -4.86 16.50
N ASP A 103 -12.65 -4.19 17.60
CA ASP A 103 -14.04 -3.90 17.99
C ASP A 103 -14.50 -2.48 17.59
N HIS A 104 -13.59 -1.68 17.03
CA HIS A 104 -13.82 -0.28 16.65
C HIS A 104 -13.29 -0.02 15.23
N PRO A 105 -14.08 -0.33 14.18
CA PRO A 105 -13.63 -0.18 12.79
C PRO A 105 -13.40 1.29 12.39
N ASP A 106 -14.02 2.23 13.10
CA ASP A 106 -13.88 3.69 12.98
C ASP A 106 -12.70 4.26 13.79
N HIS A 107 -11.94 3.42 14.51
CA HIS A 107 -10.75 3.87 15.24
C HIS A 107 -9.50 3.79 14.36
N PHE A 108 -9.07 4.93 13.85
CA PHE A 108 -7.93 5.03 12.94
C PHE A 108 -6.61 5.32 13.66
N VAL A 109 -5.76 4.29 13.75
CA VAL A 109 -4.42 4.43 14.36
C VAL A 109 -3.46 5.20 13.45
N MET A 110 -3.62 5.14 12.13
CA MET A 110 -2.78 5.89 11.19
C MET A 110 -3.39 7.25 10.87
N GLY A 111 -2.64 8.34 11.07
CA GLY A 111 -3.16 9.70 10.96
C GLY A 111 -3.70 10.05 9.57
N TYR A 112 -3.04 9.62 8.49
CA TYR A 112 -3.52 9.91 7.13
C TYR A 112 -4.88 9.26 6.83
N ILE A 113 -5.15 8.07 7.40
CA ILE A 113 -6.44 7.39 7.28
C ILE A 113 -7.53 8.16 8.03
N GLU A 114 -7.24 8.58 9.25
CA GLU A 114 -8.15 9.43 10.04
C GLU A 114 -8.49 10.72 9.29
N LEU A 115 -7.49 11.37 8.69
CA LEU A 115 -7.69 12.57 7.89
C LEU A 115 -8.62 12.31 6.69
N VAL A 116 -8.45 11.21 5.95
CA VAL A 116 -9.32 10.88 4.81
C VAL A 116 -10.77 10.72 5.26
N ASP A 117 -11.01 10.01 6.37
CA ASP A 117 -12.36 9.84 6.95
C ASP A 117 -12.95 11.18 7.40
N LEU A 118 -12.17 12.05 8.05
CA LEU A 118 -12.62 13.38 8.46
C LEU A 118 -12.99 14.27 7.26
N LEU A 119 -12.18 14.26 6.20
CA LEU A 119 -12.46 15.03 4.99
C LEU A 119 -13.72 14.52 4.28
N ALA A 120 -13.93 13.20 4.25
CA ALA A 120 -15.13 12.60 3.69
C ALA A 120 -16.38 13.03 4.49
N ARG A 121 -16.32 12.92 5.82
CA ARG A 121 -17.42 13.34 6.72
C ARG A 121 -17.74 14.81 6.62
N HIS A 122 -16.73 15.66 6.49
CA HIS A 122 -16.93 17.08 6.27
C HIS A 122 -17.64 17.37 4.94
N ARG A 123 -17.27 16.67 3.86
CA ARG A 123 -17.85 16.88 2.53
C ARG A 123 -19.28 16.32 2.41
N PHE A 124 -19.55 15.16 2.99
CA PHE A 124 -20.80 14.41 2.74
C PHE A 124 -21.76 14.36 3.94
N ASP A 125 -21.43 14.96 5.08
CA ASP A 125 -22.17 14.80 6.34
C ASP A 125 -22.30 13.31 6.75
N GLY A 126 -21.27 12.52 6.47
CA GLY A 126 -21.30 11.07 6.60
C GLY A 126 -20.13 10.38 5.88
N VAL A 127 -20.22 9.06 5.73
CA VAL A 127 -19.26 8.33 4.86
C VAL A 127 -19.68 8.50 3.40
N PRO A 128 -18.76 8.38 2.43
CA PRO A 128 -19.13 8.36 1.02
C PRO A 128 -20.13 7.21 0.75
N GLU A 129 -21.16 7.45 -0.06
CA GLU A 129 -22.10 6.38 -0.43
C GLU A 129 -21.38 5.31 -1.26
N ARG A 130 -20.47 5.76 -2.14
CA ARG A 130 -19.65 4.87 -2.96
C ARG A 130 -18.21 5.35 -3.07
N ALA A 131 -17.27 4.53 -2.63
CA ALA A 131 -15.84 4.82 -2.73
C ALA A 131 -15.08 3.79 -3.58
N PHE A 132 -14.08 4.26 -4.33
CA PHE A 132 -13.10 3.42 -5.01
C PHE A 132 -11.74 3.51 -4.32
N PHE A 133 -11.11 2.37 -4.07
CA PHE A 133 -9.80 2.28 -3.43
C PHE A 133 -8.78 1.71 -4.40
N VAL A 134 -7.72 2.47 -4.65
CA VAL A 134 -6.54 2.06 -5.39
C VAL A 134 -5.56 1.50 -4.37
N GLY A 135 -5.48 0.18 -4.28
CA GLY A 135 -4.82 -0.54 -3.19
C GLY A 135 -5.81 -0.89 -2.06
N GLY A 136 -5.66 -2.09 -1.50
CA GLY A 136 -6.47 -2.57 -0.39
C GLY A 136 -5.80 -2.43 0.96
N GLY A 137 -4.47 -2.54 1.02
CA GLY A 137 -3.70 -2.46 2.28
C GLY A 137 -4.33 -3.36 3.37
N ALA A 138 -4.54 -2.82 4.57
CA ALA A 138 -5.27 -3.52 5.64
C ALA A 138 -6.80 -3.46 5.54
N TYR A 139 -7.35 -2.89 4.46
CA TYR A 139 -8.77 -2.62 4.26
C TYR A 139 -9.38 -1.77 5.39
N THR A 140 -8.59 -0.91 6.02
CA THR A 140 -9.00 -0.12 7.19
C THR A 140 -10.19 0.79 6.89
N LEU A 141 -10.09 1.65 5.86
CA LEU A 141 -11.21 2.50 5.44
C LEU A 141 -12.37 1.71 4.81
N PRO A 142 -12.14 0.78 3.86
CA PRO A 142 -13.23 -0.05 3.33
C PRO A 142 -14.08 -0.69 4.43
N ARG A 143 -13.44 -1.33 5.42
CA ARG A 143 -14.13 -1.94 6.56
C ARG A 143 -14.92 -0.92 7.38
N ALA A 144 -14.34 0.24 7.68
CA ALA A 144 -14.98 1.28 8.46
C ALA A 144 -16.23 1.84 7.77
N TRP A 145 -16.13 2.15 6.48
CA TRP A 145 -17.24 2.74 5.72
C TRP A 145 -18.34 1.73 5.40
N LEU A 146 -18.00 0.46 5.16
CA LEU A 146 -18.99 -0.62 5.05
C LEU A 146 -19.81 -0.76 6.33
N ALA A 147 -19.16 -0.70 7.51
CA ALA A 147 -19.85 -0.76 8.79
C ALA A 147 -20.78 0.45 9.03
N ALA A 148 -20.51 1.57 8.38
CA ALA A 148 -21.34 2.78 8.39
C ALA A 148 -22.39 2.83 7.26
N GLY A 149 -22.46 1.79 6.41
CA GLY A 149 -23.47 1.66 5.35
C GLY A 149 -23.05 2.11 3.95
N GLY A 150 -21.78 2.50 3.74
CA GLY A 150 -21.25 2.84 2.42
C GLY A 150 -20.90 1.61 1.56
N GLU A 151 -20.64 1.84 0.27
CA GLU A 151 -20.13 0.85 -0.68
C GLU A 151 -18.63 1.08 -0.94
N ALA A 152 -17.86 0.00 -1.04
CA ALA A 152 -16.43 0.03 -1.31
C ALA A 152 -16.08 -0.86 -2.50
N VAL A 153 -15.47 -0.27 -3.52
CA VAL A 153 -14.84 -0.98 -4.64
C VAL A 153 -13.33 -0.90 -4.46
N VAL A 154 -12.64 -2.03 -4.31
CA VAL A 154 -11.21 -2.07 -4.03
C VAL A 154 -10.48 -2.77 -5.15
N ALA A 155 -9.47 -2.11 -5.73
CA ALA A 155 -8.52 -2.75 -6.63
C ALA A 155 -7.24 -3.10 -5.86
N GLU A 156 -7.12 -4.38 -5.48
CA GLU A 156 -5.97 -4.91 -4.74
C GLU A 156 -5.26 -5.97 -5.59
N LEU A 157 -4.05 -5.65 -6.04
CA LEU A 157 -3.31 -6.47 -7.00
C LEU A 157 -2.97 -7.86 -6.45
N ASP A 158 -2.66 -7.99 -5.16
CA ASP A 158 -2.26 -9.24 -4.52
C ASP A 158 -3.44 -9.89 -3.77
N PRO A 159 -4.01 -11.01 -4.29
CA PRO A 159 -5.11 -11.70 -3.61
C PRO A 159 -4.77 -12.14 -2.18
N LEU A 160 -3.49 -12.40 -1.88
CA LEU A 160 -3.07 -12.82 -0.56
C LEU A 160 -3.26 -11.71 0.49
N VAL A 161 -3.15 -10.44 0.09
CA VAL A 161 -3.44 -9.29 0.97
C VAL A 161 -4.92 -9.32 1.37
N THR A 162 -5.81 -9.54 0.41
CA THR A 162 -7.25 -9.64 0.67
C THR A 162 -7.60 -10.85 1.54
N THR A 163 -7.06 -12.03 1.24
CA THR A 163 -7.27 -13.23 2.07
C THR A 163 -6.78 -12.97 3.50
N THR A 164 -5.61 -12.36 3.65
CA THR A 164 -5.07 -11.98 4.97
C THR A 164 -5.99 -11.00 5.69
N ALA A 165 -6.56 -10.02 4.98
CA ALA A 165 -7.46 -9.06 5.58
C ALA A 165 -8.74 -9.71 6.12
N ILE A 166 -9.32 -10.64 5.38
CA ILE A 166 -10.50 -11.42 5.79
C ILE A 166 -10.17 -12.30 7.00
N GLU A 167 -9.09 -13.08 6.93
CA GLU A 167 -8.76 -14.06 7.97
C GLU A 167 -8.19 -13.44 9.25
N ARG A 168 -7.46 -12.32 9.12
CA ARG A 168 -6.62 -11.78 10.19
C ARG A 168 -6.90 -10.34 10.53
N LEU A 169 -7.53 -9.54 9.69
CA LEU A 169 -7.72 -8.09 9.95
C LEU A 169 -9.19 -7.69 10.13
N TRP A 170 -10.06 -8.68 10.38
CA TRP A 170 -11.49 -8.47 10.67
C TRP A 170 -12.25 -7.77 9.55
N LEU A 171 -11.81 -7.97 8.30
CA LEU A 171 -12.60 -7.59 7.13
C LEU A 171 -13.72 -8.61 6.93
N GLU A 172 -14.96 -8.14 7.06
CA GLU A 172 -16.14 -8.97 6.81
C GLU A 172 -16.58 -8.81 5.34
N PRO A 173 -16.64 -9.90 4.56
CA PRO A 173 -17.25 -9.86 3.23
C PRO A 173 -18.71 -9.40 3.33
N ALA A 174 -19.06 -8.35 2.58
CA ALA A 174 -20.39 -7.73 2.62
C ALA A 174 -20.89 -7.45 1.20
N ALA A 175 -22.20 -7.31 1.03
CA ALA A 175 -22.80 -7.03 -0.28
C ALA A 175 -22.31 -5.70 -0.89
N GLY A 176 -21.93 -4.72 -0.06
CA GLY A 176 -21.37 -3.44 -0.49
C GLY A 176 -19.88 -3.46 -0.80
N LEU A 177 -19.19 -4.62 -0.67
CA LEU A 177 -17.75 -4.75 -0.93
C LEU A 177 -17.50 -5.50 -2.25
N VAL A 178 -16.90 -4.81 -3.22
CA VAL A 178 -16.43 -5.41 -4.47
C VAL A 178 -14.92 -5.35 -4.51
N ILE A 179 -14.26 -6.47 -4.80
CA ILE A 179 -12.80 -6.55 -4.86
C ILE A 179 -12.36 -7.02 -6.24
N HIS A 180 -11.46 -6.26 -6.86
CA HIS A 180 -10.83 -6.59 -8.13
C HIS A 180 -9.35 -6.91 -7.89
N HIS A 181 -8.96 -8.15 -8.16
CA HIS A 181 -7.56 -8.58 -8.09
C HIS A 181 -6.78 -8.26 -9.37
N GLN A 182 -6.56 -6.98 -9.62
CA GLN A 182 -5.88 -6.48 -10.81
C GLN A 182 -5.33 -5.07 -10.59
N ASP A 183 -4.59 -4.57 -11.57
CA ASP A 183 -4.10 -3.20 -11.57
C ASP A 183 -5.25 -2.17 -11.38
N ALA A 184 -5.02 -1.18 -10.52
CA ALA A 184 -6.05 -0.21 -10.14
C ALA A 184 -6.47 0.72 -11.27
N ARG A 185 -5.56 1.07 -12.19
CA ARG A 185 -5.91 1.88 -13.36
C ARG A 185 -6.78 1.09 -14.32
N VAL A 186 -6.47 -0.19 -14.54
CA VAL A 186 -7.32 -1.11 -15.32
C VAL A 186 -8.68 -1.29 -14.67
N ALA A 187 -8.73 -1.54 -13.35
CA ALA A 187 -9.97 -1.74 -12.62
C ALA A 187 -10.86 -0.49 -12.63
N LEU A 188 -10.27 0.69 -12.43
CA LEU A 188 -10.98 1.95 -12.51
C LEU A 188 -11.48 2.17 -13.93
N ALA A 189 -10.64 2.01 -14.96
CA ALA A 189 -11.04 2.13 -16.36
C ALA A 189 -12.22 1.22 -16.72
N ALA A 190 -12.26 -0.01 -16.20
CA ALA A 190 -13.34 -0.97 -16.43
C ALA A 190 -14.70 -0.56 -15.82
N GLN A 191 -14.75 0.40 -14.90
CA GLN A 191 -16.02 0.97 -14.38
C GLN A 191 -16.74 1.86 -15.42
N GLN A 192 -16.28 1.90 -16.67
CA GLN A 192 -16.84 2.75 -17.71
C GLN A 192 -18.25 2.27 -18.06
N GLY A 193 -19.21 3.18 -18.05
CA GLY A 193 -20.61 2.85 -18.34
C GLY A 193 -21.42 2.41 -17.10
N ASP A 194 -20.80 2.33 -15.92
CA ASP A 194 -21.56 2.38 -14.68
C ASP A 194 -22.15 3.78 -14.52
N ALA A 195 -23.47 3.84 -14.30
CA ALA A 195 -24.19 5.09 -14.18
C ALA A 195 -23.96 5.79 -12.82
N ARG A 196 -23.42 5.08 -11.83
CA ARG A 196 -23.15 5.64 -10.50
C ARG A 196 -21.68 6.08 -10.42
N PRO A 197 -21.34 7.37 -10.46
CA PRO A 197 -19.98 7.81 -10.21
C PRO A 197 -19.56 7.53 -8.75
N PHE A 198 -18.26 7.65 -8.45
CA PHE A 198 -17.74 7.53 -7.09
C PHE A 198 -17.76 8.88 -6.37
N ASP A 199 -18.17 8.89 -5.12
CA ASP A 199 -18.08 10.07 -4.26
C ASP A 199 -16.62 10.34 -3.86
N LEU A 200 -15.86 9.28 -3.63
CA LEU A 200 -14.47 9.36 -3.23
C LEU A 200 -13.64 8.30 -3.96
N ILE A 201 -12.50 8.72 -4.50
CA ILE A 201 -11.47 7.81 -4.98
C ILE A 201 -10.24 7.99 -4.09
N PHE A 202 -9.75 6.91 -3.47
CA PHE A 202 -8.59 6.95 -2.58
C PHE A 202 -7.40 6.18 -3.15
N GLY A 203 -6.32 6.91 -3.40
CA GLY A 203 -5.00 6.42 -3.79
C GLY A 203 -4.13 6.04 -2.61
N ASP A 204 -3.99 4.74 -2.33
CA ASP A 204 -3.13 4.21 -1.26
C ASP A 204 -2.42 2.92 -1.71
N ALA A 205 -1.86 2.96 -2.92
CA ALA A 205 -1.12 1.85 -3.50
C ALA A 205 0.38 2.14 -3.45
N PHE A 206 1.13 1.27 -2.76
CA PHE A 206 2.58 1.34 -2.69
C PHE A 206 3.20 0.03 -3.17
N GLN A 207 4.26 0.15 -3.95
CA GLN A 207 5.23 -0.90 -4.18
C GLN A 207 6.51 -0.52 -3.44
N ASP A 208 6.84 -1.31 -2.40
CA ASP A 208 7.84 -0.94 -1.39
C ASP A 208 7.54 0.48 -0.87
N VAL A 209 8.41 1.46 -1.11
CA VAL A 209 8.25 2.84 -0.60
C VAL A 209 7.62 3.83 -1.58
N THR A 210 7.15 3.41 -2.76
CA THR A 210 6.76 4.33 -3.85
C THR A 210 5.40 4.01 -4.46
N VAL A 211 4.69 5.05 -4.90
CA VAL A 211 3.46 4.89 -5.69
C VAL A 211 3.85 4.52 -7.13
N PRO A 212 3.21 3.50 -7.76
CA PRO A 212 3.50 3.13 -9.14
C PRO A 212 3.41 4.32 -10.12
N PRO A 213 4.38 4.50 -11.05
CA PRO A 213 4.47 5.69 -11.90
C PRO A 213 3.22 5.98 -12.74
N HIS A 214 2.49 4.96 -13.17
CA HIS A 214 1.30 5.07 -14.01
C HIS A 214 0.03 5.46 -13.22
N LEU A 215 0.11 5.57 -11.89
CA LEU A 215 -0.97 5.99 -10.99
C LEU A 215 -0.82 7.44 -10.50
N VAL A 216 0.17 8.17 -11.02
CA VAL A 216 0.45 9.57 -10.61
C VAL A 216 0.54 10.52 -11.82
N THR A 217 0.06 10.10 -12.98
CA THR A 217 0.14 10.85 -14.24
C THR A 217 -1.11 11.70 -14.50
N VAL A 218 -1.00 12.67 -15.41
CA VAL A 218 -2.15 13.44 -15.91
C VAL A 218 -3.23 12.51 -16.45
N GLU A 219 -2.86 11.51 -17.24
CA GLU A 219 -3.81 10.59 -17.89
C GLU A 219 -4.57 9.74 -16.85
N PHE A 220 -3.91 9.37 -15.75
CA PHE A 220 -4.60 8.71 -14.65
C PHE A 220 -5.49 9.69 -13.87
N ALA A 221 -5.04 10.93 -13.65
CA ALA A 221 -5.84 11.96 -13.00
C ALA A 221 -7.11 12.31 -13.80
N GLU A 222 -7.03 12.35 -15.13
CA GLU A 222 -8.18 12.49 -16.03
C GLU A 222 -9.16 11.32 -15.88
N LEU A 223 -8.65 10.09 -15.88
CA LEU A 223 -9.48 8.91 -15.61
C LEU A 223 -10.17 9.00 -14.25
N VAL A 224 -9.47 9.44 -13.20
CA VAL A 224 -10.05 9.64 -11.86
C VAL A 224 -11.16 10.69 -11.91
N ARG A 225 -10.92 11.86 -12.53
CA ARG A 225 -11.92 12.92 -12.68
C ARG A 225 -13.18 12.40 -13.39
N ASP A 226 -13.00 11.65 -14.47
CA ASP A 226 -14.11 11.12 -15.27
C ASP A 226 -14.99 10.10 -14.51
N ARG A 227 -14.50 9.53 -13.41
CA ARG A 227 -15.24 8.57 -12.56
C ARG A 227 -15.74 9.16 -11.25
N LEU A 228 -15.37 10.40 -10.93
CA LEU A 228 -15.84 11.08 -9.74
C LEU A 228 -17.22 11.70 -9.95
N HIS A 229 -18.01 11.70 -8.89
CA HIS A 229 -19.23 12.50 -8.82
C HIS A 229 -18.82 13.99 -8.86
N PRO A 230 -19.63 14.91 -9.42
CA PRO A 230 -19.28 16.34 -9.46
C PRO A 230 -18.98 16.95 -8.08
N ASP A 231 -19.59 16.41 -7.02
CA ASP A 231 -19.35 16.81 -5.63
C ASP A 231 -18.33 15.92 -4.91
N GLY A 232 -17.77 14.94 -5.61
CA GLY A 232 -16.77 14.03 -5.11
C GLY A 232 -15.36 14.64 -5.05
N PHE A 233 -14.42 13.87 -4.54
CA PHE A 233 -13.01 14.27 -4.54
C PHE A 233 -12.06 13.06 -4.57
N TYR A 234 -10.90 13.29 -5.16
CA TYR A 234 -9.78 12.37 -5.13
C TYR A 234 -8.89 12.67 -3.93
N VAL A 235 -8.39 11.61 -3.29
CA VAL A 235 -7.36 11.69 -2.27
C VAL A 235 -6.24 10.74 -2.63
N ILE A 236 -4.98 11.15 -2.51
CA ILE A 236 -3.82 10.27 -2.64
C ILE A 236 -2.87 10.47 -1.47
N ASN A 237 -2.43 9.38 -0.87
CA ASN A 237 -1.38 9.38 0.13
C ASN A 237 -0.01 9.27 -0.55
N VAL A 238 0.88 10.22 -0.26
CA VAL A 238 2.26 10.22 -0.77
C VAL A 238 3.24 10.28 0.38
N ILE A 239 4.15 9.31 0.46
CA ILE A 239 5.24 9.31 1.45
C ILE A 239 6.48 9.96 0.83
N ASP A 240 6.88 11.12 1.35
CA ASP A 240 8.02 11.88 0.83
C ASP A 240 8.75 12.62 1.96
N HIS A 241 9.90 13.22 1.66
CA HIS A 241 10.73 13.96 2.60
C HIS A 241 9.98 15.15 3.21
N ALA A 242 10.04 15.29 4.53
CA ALA A 242 9.30 16.31 5.27
C ALA A 242 9.73 17.76 4.95
N LEU A 243 10.97 17.97 4.51
CA LEU A 243 11.53 19.30 4.23
C LEU A 243 11.45 19.68 2.75
N GLU A 244 11.82 18.75 1.86
CA GLU A 244 11.81 18.95 0.41
C GLU A 244 11.01 17.86 -0.31
N PRO A 245 9.67 17.85 -0.18
CA PRO A 245 8.82 16.82 -0.78
C PRO A 245 8.61 17.06 -2.29
N ARG A 246 9.67 16.89 -3.08
CA ARG A 246 9.64 17.13 -4.53
C ARG A 246 8.68 16.21 -5.28
N PHE A 247 8.51 14.97 -4.82
CA PHE A 247 7.56 14.04 -5.42
C PHE A 247 6.13 14.45 -5.08
N ALA A 248 5.83 14.78 -3.81
CA ALA A 248 4.50 15.28 -3.45
C ALA A 248 4.14 16.58 -4.21
N ALA A 249 5.11 17.48 -4.41
CA ALA A 249 4.94 18.67 -5.24
C ALA A 249 4.64 18.34 -6.71
N ALA A 250 5.32 17.34 -7.29
CA ALA A 250 5.06 16.89 -8.66
C ALA A 250 3.66 16.30 -8.81
N VAL A 251 3.24 15.45 -7.87
CA VAL A 251 1.88 14.87 -7.84
C VAL A 251 0.83 15.97 -7.73
N ALA A 252 0.99 16.93 -6.81
CA ALA A 252 0.06 18.04 -6.66
C ALA A 252 -0.02 18.93 -7.92
N ARG A 253 1.12 19.25 -8.55
CA ARG A 253 1.13 20.00 -9.82
C ARG A 253 0.46 19.23 -10.97
N THR A 254 0.60 17.92 -10.98
CA THR A 254 -0.02 17.04 -11.98
C THR A 254 -1.54 17.01 -11.80
N LEU A 255 -2.02 16.86 -10.56
CA LEU A 255 -3.45 16.94 -10.24
C LEU A 255 -4.02 18.34 -10.57
N ALA A 256 -3.25 19.41 -10.34
CA ALA A 256 -3.68 20.79 -10.64
C ALA A 256 -3.77 21.09 -12.15
N ALA A 257 -3.24 20.22 -13.02
CA ALA A 257 -3.46 20.32 -14.47
C ALA A 257 -4.85 19.79 -14.88
N VAL A 258 -5.51 19.02 -14.01
CA VAL A 258 -6.79 18.33 -14.29
C VAL A 258 -7.93 18.86 -13.42
N PHE A 259 -7.65 19.16 -12.15
CA PHE A 259 -8.62 19.65 -11.17
C PHE A 259 -8.36 21.11 -10.81
N PRO A 260 -9.42 21.93 -10.64
CA PRO A 260 -9.27 23.32 -10.24
C PRO A 260 -8.81 23.48 -8.78
N GLU A 261 -9.19 22.57 -7.89
CA GLU A 261 -8.90 22.65 -6.47
C GLU A 261 -7.98 21.52 -6.04
N VAL A 262 -6.77 21.86 -5.59
CA VAL A 262 -5.78 20.90 -5.08
C VAL A 262 -5.18 21.42 -3.78
N ALA A 263 -5.13 20.55 -2.77
CA ALA A 263 -4.54 20.86 -1.47
C ALA A 263 -3.64 19.71 -0.99
N ILE A 264 -2.57 20.06 -0.28
CA ILE A 264 -1.67 19.11 0.35
C ILE A 264 -1.81 19.26 1.85
N TRP A 265 -2.15 18.18 2.53
CA TRP A 265 -2.39 18.16 3.97
C TRP A 265 -1.25 17.44 4.68
N ARG A 266 -0.83 17.99 5.82
CA ARG A 266 0.17 17.38 6.71
C ARG A 266 -0.29 17.43 8.14
N GLU A 267 0.07 16.38 8.89
CA GLU A 267 -0.11 16.38 10.33
C GLU A 267 0.84 17.40 10.96
N ARG A 268 0.35 18.16 11.94
CA ARG A 268 1.14 19.17 12.65
C ARG A 268 2.39 18.58 13.30
N ALA A 269 2.30 17.36 13.82
CA ALA A 269 3.42 16.63 14.40
C ALA A 269 4.54 16.36 13.38
N ASP A 270 4.20 16.22 12.10
CA ASP A 270 5.14 15.93 11.02
C ASP A 270 5.86 17.17 10.49
N LEU A 271 5.43 18.39 10.85
CA LEU A 271 6.07 19.64 10.42
C LEU A 271 7.48 19.81 10.99
N ALA A 272 7.73 19.25 12.18
CA ALA A 272 9.03 19.32 12.86
C ALA A 272 9.88 18.05 12.69
N ARG A 273 9.38 17.04 11.97
CA ARG A 273 10.08 15.77 11.81
C ARG A 273 11.11 15.83 10.69
N SER A 274 12.24 15.17 10.93
CA SER A 274 13.17 14.78 9.88
C SER A 274 12.76 13.45 9.24
N GLY A 275 13.13 13.25 7.99
CA GLY A 275 12.86 12.01 7.26
C GLY A 275 11.59 12.08 6.42
N ARG A 276 10.97 10.92 6.18
CA ARG A 276 9.78 10.80 5.34
C ARG A 276 8.50 10.83 6.17
N VAL A 277 7.49 11.52 5.64
CA VAL A 277 6.17 11.70 6.26
C VAL A 277 5.08 11.60 5.19
N ASN A 278 3.84 11.43 5.64
CA ASN A 278 2.70 11.35 4.74
C ASN A 278 2.27 12.76 4.32
N HIS A 279 2.09 12.93 3.01
CA HIS A 279 1.50 14.09 2.37
C HIS A 279 0.20 13.62 1.75
N VAL A 280 -0.93 14.00 2.34
CA VAL A 280 -2.25 13.64 1.81
C VAL A 280 -2.66 14.72 0.83
N ILE A 281 -2.75 14.38 -0.45
CA ILE A 281 -3.07 15.33 -1.51
C ILE A 281 -4.52 15.11 -1.92
N THR A 282 -5.33 16.16 -1.88
CA THR A 282 -6.73 16.14 -2.32
C THR A 282 -6.90 16.90 -3.61
N ALA A 283 -7.75 16.41 -4.51
CA ALA A 283 -8.11 17.09 -5.76
C ALA A 283 -9.63 17.01 -6.02
N SER A 284 -10.26 18.12 -6.41
CA SER A 284 -11.71 18.19 -6.63
C SER A 284 -12.14 19.32 -7.56
N GLU A 285 -13.39 19.26 -8.04
CA GLU A 285 -14.03 20.33 -8.83
C GLU A 285 -14.43 21.56 -8.00
N ARG A 286 -14.66 21.36 -6.70
CA ARG A 286 -15.07 22.41 -5.76
C ARG A 286 -14.19 22.39 -4.51
N PRO A 287 -14.00 23.53 -3.83
CA PRO A 287 -13.22 23.59 -2.60
C PRO A 287 -13.77 22.64 -1.53
N LEU A 288 -12.90 22.11 -0.66
CA LEU A 288 -13.31 21.34 0.53
C LEU A 288 -13.76 22.25 1.68
N ASP A 289 -13.59 23.57 1.58
CA ASP A 289 -13.99 24.57 2.57
C ASP A 289 -13.57 24.22 4.02
N LEU A 290 -12.33 23.74 4.15
CA LEU A 290 -11.76 23.36 5.43
C LEU A 290 -10.34 23.93 5.57
N SER A 291 -10.10 24.73 6.61
CA SER A 291 -8.78 25.33 6.88
C SER A 291 -7.87 24.47 7.74
N ALA A 292 -8.45 23.54 8.49
CA ALA A 292 -7.76 22.57 9.33
C ALA A 292 -8.69 21.39 9.61
N ALA A 293 -8.13 20.19 9.74
CA ALA A 293 -8.86 19.03 10.25
C ALA A 293 -8.37 18.72 11.67
N GLU A 294 -9.30 18.39 12.56
CA GLU A 294 -9.00 18.06 13.96
C GLU A 294 -9.47 16.64 14.25
N GLY A 295 -8.53 15.79 14.65
CA GLY A 295 -8.77 14.41 15.03
C GLY A 295 -9.34 14.31 16.43
N ALA A 296 -10.08 13.22 16.67
CA ALA A 296 -10.69 12.97 17.95
C ALA A 296 -9.67 12.37 18.96
N PRO A 297 -10.01 12.31 20.25
CA PRO A 297 -9.29 11.46 21.19
C PRO A 297 -9.22 10.01 20.68
N PRO A 298 -8.13 9.27 20.98
CA PRO A 298 -7.07 9.62 21.93
C PRO A 298 -5.86 10.35 21.32
N TYR A 299 -5.77 10.43 19.99
CA TYR A 299 -4.58 10.99 19.34
C TYR A 299 -4.59 12.51 19.25
N ASN A 300 -5.78 13.15 19.19
CA ASN A 300 -5.93 14.61 19.15
C ASN A 300 -5.06 15.27 18.07
N ARG A 301 -5.05 14.67 16.88
CA ARG A 301 -4.23 15.10 15.75
C ARG A 301 -4.77 16.39 15.15
N GLN A 302 -3.90 17.14 14.49
CA GLN A 302 -4.28 18.34 13.74
C GLN A 302 -3.60 18.30 12.38
N TRP A 303 -4.36 18.58 11.32
CA TRP A 303 -3.83 18.68 9.97
C TRP A 303 -4.10 20.06 9.40
N HIS A 304 -3.13 20.56 8.64
CA HIS A 304 -3.26 21.83 7.95
C HIS A 304 -2.89 21.68 6.47
N PRO A 305 -3.59 22.40 5.58
CA PRO A 305 -3.15 22.51 4.20
C PRO A 305 -1.84 23.31 4.15
N ILE A 306 -0.89 22.82 3.36
CA ILE A 306 0.40 23.46 3.11
C ILE A 306 0.50 23.86 1.65
N ARG A 307 1.35 24.86 1.38
CA ARG A 307 1.75 25.23 0.02
C ARG A 307 3.19 24.79 -0.20
N LEU A 308 3.44 24.09 -1.30
CA LEU A 308 4.77 23.74 -1.75
C LEU A 308 5.12 24.63 -2.94
N ASP A 309 6.08 25.53 -2.75
CA ASP A 309 6.67 26.32 -3.83
C ASP A 309 7.98 25.66 -4.25
N LEU A 310 7.86 24.53 -4.94
CA LEU A 310 8.98 23.73 -5.41
C LEU A 310 8.90 23.56 -6.93
N ASP A 311 10.04 23.70 -7.60
CA ASP A 311 10.16 23.35 -9.01
C ASP A 311 10.13 21.82 -9.18
N ALA A 312 8.96 21.34 -9.58
CA ALA A 312 8.64 19.93 -9.77
C ALA A 312 8.01 19.74 -11.16
N PRO A 313 8.24 18.63 -11.87
CA PRO A 313 7.67 18.40 -13.20
C PRO A 313 6.16 18.09 -13.13
N ILE A 314 5.47 18.18 -14.27
CA ILE A 314 4.16 17.51 -14.47
C ILE A 314 4.47 16.07 -14.89
N LEU A 315 3.79 15.11 -14.27
CA LEU A 315 3.97 13.68 -14.53
C LEU A 315 3.00 13.24 -15.62
N THR A 316 3.50 12.53 -16.63
CA THR A 316 2.72 11.98 -17.75
C THR A 316 3.08 10.51 -17.93
N ASP A 317 2.28 9.75 -18.67
CA ASP A 317 2.57 8.35 -18.97
C ASP A 317 3.95 8.16 -19.65
N ASP A 318 4.36 9.13 -20.48
CA ASP A 318 5.67 9.13 -21.14
C ASP A 318 6.81 9.68 -20.25
N HIS A 319 6.48 10.36 -19.15
CA HIS A 319 7.45 11.00 -18.26
C HIS A 319 6.98 11.06 -16.79
N SER A 320 7.30 10.02 -16.02
CA SER A 320 7.01 9.93 -14.58
C SER A 320 8.23 9.40 -13.79
N PRO A 321 9.27 10.22 -13.55
CA PRO A 321 10.52 9.79 -12.92
C PRO A 321 10.40 9.72 -11.38
N VAL A 322 9.48 8.90 -10.87
CA VAL A 322 9.11 8.79 -9.44
C VAL A 322 10.33 8.57 -8.54
N GLU A 323 11.18 7.61 -8.87
CA GLU A 323 12.33 7.23 -8.04
C GLU A 323 13.36 8.38 -7.95
N ARG A 324 13.53 9.13 -9.04
CA ARG A 324 14.44 10.29 -9.08
C ARG A 324 13.92 11.40 -8.16
N LEU A 325 12.61 11.66 -8.17
CA LEU A 325 12.00 12.69 -7.34
C LEU A 325 12.12 12.34 -5.85
N LEU A 326 11.94 11.07 -5.50
CA LEU A 326 12.07 10.56 -4.13
C LEU A 326 13.53 10.45 -3.63
N ALA A 327 14.50 10.35 -4.53
CA ALA A 327 15.92 10.28 -4.18
C ALA A 327 16.58 11.65 -4.01
N ALA A 328 15.98 12.71 -4.56
CA ALA A 328 16.56 14.05 -4.62
C ALA A 328 16.48 14.84 -3.30
N GLY A 329 15.69 14.40 -2.32
CA GLY A 329 15.66 14.99 -0.97
C GLY A 329 16.86 14.52 -0.13
N ARG A 330 17.98 15.24 -0.19
CA ARG A 330 19.15 15.01 0.67
C ARG A 330 19.54 16.27 1.42
#